data_AF-A0A484AQH1-F1
#
_entry.id   AF-A0A484AQH1-F1
#
_cell.length_a   1.000
_cell.length_b   1.000
_cell.length_c   1.000
_cell.angle_alpha   90.00
_cell.angle_beta   90.00
_cell.angle_gamma   90.00
#
_symmetry.space_group_name_H-M   'P 1'
#
loop_
_entity.id
_entity.type
_entity.pdbx_description
1 polymer ?
#
loop_
_entity_poly.entity_id
_entity_poly.type
_entity_poly.pdbx_seq_one_letter_code
_entity_poly.pdbx_strand_id
1 'polypeptide(L)'
;MYNVFGATTIGGHMVTAAHLMGVQCDYKAMQSDDEREVWRSMVRYNPLSEESECGEGSEWTEGIEAESAQPPACLPEKPYNSLEERSLHSLGYASLDEWPAAEGTQGRADKPPLYDLMMTLVRKRLKTNTTITIGESCLHAHLIVLQCYSGLFCDIGSNTLNVELPADWVTPRALRLIYEWMIVDGPRLSRLGLLEVLRAASFLRIVQLERQCDHCLAHGITEESAVMLYLEARLLRMERAHRSQLQRVGRFFLTLVASQEFLQLPLRALLLLLSSNGICVNSELEVFMSAVRWLNFDWPKRRLNVAQLIACVRFALVPPWLLIRLHDRQSQYVELKRIITLPEVLQRLHDGIGYTTTRLCYGADRDAFLQHLERTGMQPPQQRSWIYDGQCCYHHRLHCHIAEEFTYDTFLNYLNCLQRQHMNYWQTLEPVDASELCLSCQKEQTKSIQS
;
A
#
# COMPACT_ATOMS: atom_id res chain seq x y z
N MET A 1 15.46 -29.91 21.75
CA MET A 1 14.18 -29.71 21.04
C MET A 1 14.44 -28.80 19.85
N TYR A 2 14.32 -29.39 18.66
CA TYR A 2 14.19 -28.83 17.31
C TYR A 2 15.14 -27.70 16.84
N ASN A 3 16.29 -28.15 16.33
CA ASN A 3 17.02 -27.55 15.21
C ASN A 3 16.18 -27.69 13.93
N VAL A 4 15.88 -26.59 13.24
CA VAL A 4 15.22 -26.57 11.93
C VAL A 4 16.04 -25.73 10.97
N PHE A 5 17.17 -26.25 10.49
CA PHE A 5 17.78 -25.92 9.20
C PHE A 5 18.75 -27.06 8.83
N GLY A 6 18.27 -28.03 8.05
CA GLY A 6 19.13 -29.06 7.47
C GLY A 6 19.83 -28.53 6.22
N ALA A 7 21.15 -28.57 6.20
CA ALA A 7 21.95 -28.44 4.99
C ALA A 7 22.11 -29.82 4.32
N THR A 8 21.98 -29.90 3.00
CA THR A 8 22.14 -31.14 2.24
C THR A 8 23.44 -31.07 1.43
N THR A 9 24.32 -32.05 1.62
CA THR A 9 25.58 -32.21 0.90
C THR A 9 25.34 -32.97 -0.41
N ILE A 10 25.79 -32.43 -1.54
CA ILE A 10 25.87 -33.16 -2.82
C ILE A 10 27.31 -33.07 -3.32
N GLY A 11 27.99 -34.20 -3.48
CA GLY A 11 29.31 -34.28 -4.12
C GLY A 11 30.48 -33.63 -3.37
N GLY A 12 30.45 -33.59 -2.04
CA GLY A 12 31.59 -33.15 -1.22
C GLY A 12 31.80 -31.62 -1.11
N HIS A 13 30.91 -30.82 -1.70
CA HIS A 13 30.86 -29.38 -1.44
C HIS A 13 29.55 -28.98 -0.75
N MET A 14 29.66 -28.10 0.23
CA MET A 14 28.55 -27.61 1.05
C MET A 14 27.90 -26.42 0.36
N VAL A 15 26.62 -26.52 -0.01
CA VAL A 15 25.88 -25.45 -0.70
C VAL A 15 24.68 -25.05 0.16
N THR A 16 24.60 -23.77 0.51
CA THR A 16 23.43 -23.17 1.19
C THR A 16 22.43 -22.63 0.17
N ALA A 17 21.17 -22.46 0.57
CA ALA A 17 20.06 -21.99 -0.28
C ALA A 17 20.28 -20.63 -0.96
N ALA A 18 21.33 -19.88 -0.59
CA ALA A 18 21.73 -18.64 -1.26
C ALA A 18 22.39 -18.86 -2.64
N HIS A 19 22.89 -20.07 -2.95
CA HIS A 19 23.64 -20.34 -4.18
C HIS A 19 22.77 -20.66 -5.41
N LEU A 20 21.46 -20.92 -5.23
CA LEU A 20 20.53 -21.22 -6.33
C LEU A 20 19.92 -19.96 -6.98
N MET A 21 20.24 -18.76 -6.50
CA MET A 21 19.59 -17.49 -6.90
C MET A 21 20.54 -16.45 -7.53
N GLY A 22 21.81 -16.77 -7.79
CA GLY A 22 22.68 -15.92 -8.63
C GLY A 22 22.90 -14.48 -8.14
N VAL A 23 23.13 -14.27 -6.84
CA VAL A 23 23.55 -12.97 -6.29
C VAL A 23 24.85 -13.14 -5.50
N GLN A 24 25.91 -12.52 -6.00
CA GLN A 24 27.20 -12.42 -5.32
C GLN A 24 27.15 -11.30 -4.28
N CYS A 25 27.33 -11.60 -3.00
CA CYS A 25 27.70 -10.62 -1.99
C CYS A 25 28.56 -11.30 -0.92
N ASP A 26 29.83 -10.87 -0.87
CA ASP A 26 30.85 -11.21 0.11
C ASP A 26 30.44 -10.80 1.53
N TYR A 27 30.46 -11.72 2.49
CA TYR A 27 30.63 -11.39 3.91
C TYR A 27 31.48 -12.47 4.59
N LYS A 28 32.75 -12.14 4.77
CA LYS A 28 33.68 -12.85 5.65
C LYS A 28 33.45 -12.47 7.12
N ALA A 29 33.76 -13.44 7.97
CA ALA A 29 34.21 -13.34 9.37
C ALA A 29 33.16 -13.09 10.46
N MET A 30 32.82 -14.17 11.18
CA MET A 30 33.20 -14.32 12.60
C MET A 30 32.92 -15.77 13.03
N GLN A 31 34.01 -16.52 13.25
CA GLN A 31 34.01 -17.81 13.96
C GLN A 31 34.27 -17.53 15.43
N SER A 32 33.53 -18.19 16.32
CA SER A 32 34.02 -18.56 17.64
C SER A 32 33.73 -20.05 17.83
N ASP A 33 34.80 -20.81 18.00
CA ASP A 33 34.83 -22.24 18.26
C ASP A 33 34.19 -22.56 19.62
N ASP A 34 33.05 -23.28 19.66
CA ASP A 34 32.73 -24.15 20.81
C ASP A 34 31.63 -25.22 20.60
N GLU A 35 31.20 -25.55 19.38
CA GLU A 35 30.07 -26.49 19.17
C GLU A 35 30.43 -27.81 18.46
N ARG A 36 31.73 -28.15 18.34
CA ARG A 36 32.18 -29.36 17.61
C ARG A 36 32.24 -30.65 18.42
N GLU A 37 32.09 -30.62 19.74
CA GLU A 37 32.20 -31.84 20.57
C GLU A 37 30.87 -32.48 20.97
N VAL A 38 29.74 -31.76 20.90
CA VAL A 38 28.44 -32.30 21.35
C VAL A 38 27.82 -33.25 20.31
N TRP A 39 28.16 -33.10 19.03
CA TRP A 39 27.55 -33.85 17.91
C TRP A 39 28.03 -35.30 17.74
N ARG A 40 29.09 -35.74 18.43
CA ARG A 40 29.58 -37.15 18.30
C ARG A 40 28.82 -38.16 19.17
N SER A 41 27.96 -37.71 20.09
CA SER A 41 27.36 -38.58 21.12
C SER A 41 25.97 -39.16 20.75
N MET A 42 25.22 -38.59 19.81
CA MET A 42 23.79 -38.89 19.64
C MET A 42 23.40 -39.61 18.33
N VAL A 43 24.30 -40.40 17.74
CA VAL A 43 23.92 -41.34 16.65
C VAL A 43 24.16 -42.77 17.11
N ARG A 44 23.12 -43.35 17.72
CA ARG A 44 22.78 -44.78 17.68
C ARG A 44 21.53 -45.01 18.56
N TYR A 45 20.34 -44.99 17.97
CA TYR A 45 19.31 -46.04 18.10
C TYR A 45 17.97 -45.65 17.46
N ASN A 46 17.55 -46.44 16.48
CA ASN A 46 16.18 -46.76 16.03
C ASN A 46 16.35 -48.03 15.14
N PRO A 47 15.36 -48.90 14.85
CA PRO A 47 13.93 -48.82 15.17
C PRO A 47 13.25 -50.15 15.57
N LEU A 48 11.96 -50.00 15.86
CA LEU A 48 10.87 -50.98 15.90
C LEU A 48 10.90 -52.06 14.80
N SER A 49 10.56 -53.30 15.19
CA SER A 49 9.48 -54.08 14.56
C SER A 49 9.22 -55.34 15.38
N GLU A 50 8.00 -55.51 15.87
CA GLU A 50 7.29 -56.80 15.93
C GLU A 50 5.82 -56.57 16.36
N GLU A 51 4.88 -56.96 15.50
CA GLU A 51 3.46 -57.11 15.80
C GLU A 51 3.03 -58.56 15.52
N SER A 52 2.06 -59.02 16.34
CA SER A 52 1.00 -60.02 16.06
C SER A 52 1.39 -61.51 16.03
N GLU A 53 0.65 -62.48 16.58
CA GLU A 53 -0.54 -62.57 17.47
C GLU A 53 -0.80 -64.06 17.81
N CYS A 54 -1.61 -64.30 18.86
CA CYS A 54 -2.55 -65.42 19.10
C CYS A 54 -2.05 -66.84 19.43
N GLY A 55 -2.58 -67.38 20.55
CA GLY A 55 -2.76 -68.84 20.73
C GLY A 55 -2.72 -69.38 22.16
N GLU A 56 -3.86 -69.29 22.86
CA GLU A 56 -4.40 -70.10 23.98
C GLU A 56 -3.56 -71.20 24.69
N GLY A 57 -3.61 -71.20 26.03
CA GLY A 57 -4.24 -72.31 26.76
C GLY A 57 -3.39 -73.24 27.64
N SER A 58 -3.62 -73.09 28.95
CA SER A 58 -3.61 -74.13 30.02
C SER A 58 -2.28 -74.52 30.70
N GLU A 59 -2.27 -74.32 32.03
CA GLU A 59 -1.42 -75.02 32.99
C GLU A 59 -2.35 -75.58 34.08
N TRP A 60 -2.36 -76.91 34.23
CA TRP A 60 -2.88 -77.62 35.41
C TRP A 60 -1.67 -78.07 36.22
N THR A 61 -1.67 -77.78 37.52
CA THR A 61 -0.72 -78.29 38.51
C THR A 61 -1.16 -79.65 39.04
N GLU A 62 -0.28 -80.66 39.09
CA GLU A 62 -0.38 -81.80 40.01
C GLU A 62 0.93 -82.59 40.16
N GLY A 63 1.22 -83.05 41.40
CA GLY A 63 2.04 -84.24 41.75
C GLY A 63 3.55 -84.00 41.93
N ILE A 64 4.10 -83.90 43.14
CA ILE A 64 4.44 -84.93 44.15
C ILE A 64 5.64 -85.85 43.77
N GLU A 65 6.53 -85.94 44.75
CA GLU A 65 7.84 -86.60 44.89
C GLU A 65 7.94 -88.09 44.49
N ALA A 66 9.13 -88.55 44.06
CA ALA A 66 9.97 -89.51 44.82
C ALA A 66 11.15 -90.14 44.01
N GLU A 67 12.32 -90.17 44.67
CA GLU A 67 13.40 -91.18 44.77
C GLU A 67 14.17 -91.82 43.57
N SER A 68 15.48 -91.54 43.60
CA SER A 68 16.72 -92.34 43.36
C SER A 68 16.73 -93.66 42.57
N ALA A 69 17.64 -93.77 41.58
CA ALA A 69 18.86 -94.63 41.55
C ALA A 69 19.46 -94.76 40.12
N GLN A 70 20.77 -95.03 40.04
CA GLN A 70 21.70 -94.99 38.88
C GLN A 70 21.57 -96.15 37.82
N PRO A 71 22.27 -96.09 36.67
CA PRO A 71 21.75 -96.40 35.31
C PRO A 71 22.19 -97.76 34.70
N PRO A 72 21.71 -98.09 33.49
CA PRO A 72 22.49 -98.80 32.49
C PRO A 72 22.72 -97.96 31.21
N ALA A 73 23.86 -98.21 30.57
CA ALA A 73 24.42 -97.41 29.50
C ALA A 73 23.85 -97.73 28.10
N CYS A 74 23.71 -96.65 27.32
CA CYS A 74 23.96 -96.51 25.88
C CYS A 74 22.98 -97.06 24.83
N LEU A 75 22.16 -96.15 24.28
CA LEU A 75 21.98 -95.94 22.84
C LEU A 75 22.05 -94.42 22.55
N PRO A 76 22.67 -93.95 21.45
CA PRO A 76 22.79 -92.52 21.19
C PRO A 76 21.45 -91.96 20.69
N GLU A 77 20.71 -91.37 21.62
CA GLU A 77 19.53 -90.55 21.32
C GLU A 77 19.96 -89.22 20.70
N LYS A 78 19.83 -89.06 19.37
CA LYS A 78 19.58 -87.72 18.82
C LYS A 78 18.06 -87.54 18.77
N PRO A 79 17.51 -86.52 19.45
CA PRO A 79 16.07 -86.34 19.54
C PRO A 79 15.49 -86.04 18.15
N TYR A 80 14.36 -86.66 17.81
CA TYR A 80 13.62 -86.52 16.55
C TYR A 80 13.07 -85.10 16.26
N ASN A 81 13.43 -84.10 17.08
CA ASN A 81 13.05 -82.69 16.94
C ASN A 81 14.26 -81.77 17.15
N SER A 82 15.35 -81.98 16.40
CA SER A 82 16.44 -81.00 16.31
C SER A 82 16.43 -80.36 14.92
N LEU A 83 15.67 -79.27 14.78
CA LEU A 83 15.84 -78.37 13.64
C LEU A 83 17.07 -77.52 13.92
N GLU A 84 18.12 -77.67 13.12
CA GLU A 84 19.26 -76.76 13.20
C GLU A 84 18.81 -75.36 12.77
N GLU A 85 18.93 -74.38 13.67
CA GLU A 85 18.63 -72.99 13.37
C GLU A 85 19.61 -72.45 12.32
N ARG A 86 19.08 -72.12 11.14
CA ARG A 86 19.84 -71.54 10.03
C ARG A 86 19.26 -70.17 9.70
N SER A 87 20.12 -69.16 9.62
CA SER A 87 19.71 -67.82 9.20
C SER A 87 19.28 -67.81 7.74
N LEU A 88 18.39 -66.90 7.34
CA LEU A 88 17.95 -66.75 5.95
C LEU A 88 19.13 -66.53 4.98
N HIS A 89 20.17 -65.80 5.40
CA HIS A 89 21.41 -65.68 4.63
C HIS A 89 22.13 -67.02 4.45
N SER A 90 22.18 -67.85 5.50
CA SER A 90 22.80 -69.18 5.45
C SER A 90 21.98 -70.22 4.64
N LEU A 91 20.73 -69.89 4.31
CA LEU A 91 19.86 -70.61 3.39
C LEU A 91 19.92 -70.06 1.95
N GLY A 92 20.79 -69.07 1.69
CA GLY A 92 21.00 -68.49 0.36
C GLY A 92 20.13 -67.26 0.06
N TYR A 93 19.33 -66.78 1.01
CA TYR A 93 18.56 -65.55 0.86
C TYR A 93 19.42 -64.35 1.30
N ALA A 94 20.10 -63.73 0.33
CA ALA A 94 20.73 -62.43 0.55
C ALA A 94 19.66 -61.32 0.51
N SER A 95 19.86 -60.26 1.29
CA SER A 95 19.08 -59.03 1.12
C SER A 95 19.33 -58.53 -0.30
N LEU A 96 18.28 -58.42 -1.11
CA LEU A 96 18.37 -57.73 -2.39
C LEU A 96 18.66 -56.26 -2.08
N ASP A 97 19.88 -55.80 -2.35
CA ASP A 97 20.23 -54.38 -2.23
C ASP A 97 19.36 -53.52 -3.17
N GLU A 98 18.90 -54.13 -4.27
CA GLU A 98 17.95 -53.53 -5.22
C GLU A 98 16.88 -54.55 -5.62
N TRP A 99 15.63 -54.09 -5.66
CA TRP A 99 14.50 -54.89 -6.14
C TRP A 99 14.72 -55.34 -7.59
N PRO A 100 14.39 -56.60 -7.95
CA PRO A 100 14.57 -57.09 -9.32
C PRO A 100 13.80 -56.21 -10.30
N ALA A 101 14.45 -55.85 -11.41
CA ALA A 101 13.83 -55.06 -12.46
C ALA A 101 12.61 -55.82 -12.98
N ALA A 102 11.42 -55.25 -12.82
CA ALA A 102 10.19 -55.85 -13.29
C ALA A 102 10.27 -56.08 -14.81
N GLU A 103 10.38 -57.34 -15.23
CA GLU A 103 10.21 -57.74 -16.63
C GLU A 103 8.74 -57.52 -17.01
N GLY A 104 8.48 -56.39 -17.64
CA GLY A 104 7.13 -55.94 -17.99
C GLY A 104 7.00 -54.46 -17.67
N THR A 105 7.39 -53.62 -18.62
CA THR A 105 7.29 -52.16 -18.55
C THR A 105 5.82 -51.73 -18.57
N GLN A 106 5.10 -51.93 -17.47
CA GLN A 106 3.81 -51.31 -17.23
C GLN A 106 3.94 -50.35 -16.05
N GLY A 107 4.24 -49.11 -16.43
CA GLY A 107 3.94 -47.92 -15.65
C GLY A 107 4.78 -47.73 -14.39
N ARG A 108 6.09 -47.46 -14.54
CA ARG A 108 6.77 -46.64 -13.53
C ARG A 108 6.08 -45.28 -13.59
N ALA A 109 5.12 -45.03 -12.70
CA ALA A 109 4.42 -43.76 -12.67
C ALA A 109 5.49 -42.68 -12.48
N ASP A 110 5.67 -41.83 -13.50
CA ASP A 110 6.63 -40.74 -13.44
C ASP A 110 6.28 -39.90 -12.21
N LYS A 111 7.19 -39.89 -11.22
CA LYS A 111 7.00 -39.10 -10.02
C LYS A 111 7.05 -37.63 -10.43
N PRO A 112 5.93 -36.90 -10.37
CA PRO A 112 5.94 -35.50 -10.77
C PRO A 112 6.84 -34.71 -9.80
N PRO A 113 7.53 -33.66 -10.30
CA PRO A 113 8.42 -32.86 -9.47
C PRO A 113 7.62 -32.23 -8.32
N LEU A 114 8.20 -32.27 -7.11
CA LEU A 114 7.54 -31.80 -5.89
C LEU A 114 7.08 -30.34 -6.01
N TYR A 115 7.88 -29.49 -6.66
CA TYR A 115 7.57 -28.09 -6.88
C TYR A 115 6.26 -27.89 -7.65
N ASP A 116 6.05 -28.63 -8.75
CA ASP A 116 4.85 -28.49 -9.58
C ASP A 116 3.59 -28.97 -8.84
N LEU A 117 3.72 -30.05 -8.05
CA LEU A 117 2.65 -30.52 -7.17
C LEU A 117 2.29 -29.47 -6.12
N MET A 118 3.29 -28.94 -5.40
CA MET A 118 3.09 -27.91 -4.38
C MET A 118 2.46 -26.66 -4.99
N MET A 119 2.97 -26.22 -6.14
CA MET A 119 2.45 -25.05 -6.82
C MET A 119 1.02 -25.26 -7.31
N THR A 120 0.67 -26.46 -7.75
CA THR A 120 -0.71 -26.82 -8.12
C THR A 120 -1.65 -26.77 -6.91
N LEU A 121 -1.22 -27.30 -5.75
CA LEU A 121 -2.00 -27.24 -4.50
C LEU A 121 -2.20 -25.80 -4.04
N VAL A 122 -1.13 -25.00 -4.04
CA VAL A 122 -1.14 -23.59 -3.64
C VAL A 122 -2.05 -22.76 -4.54
N ARG A 123 -1.86 -22.85 -5.87
CA ARG A 123 -2.66 -22.09 -6.84
C ARG A 123 -4.14 -22.50 -6.84
N LYS A 124 -4.44 -23.79 -6.67
CA LYS A 124 -5.83 -24.29 -6.56
C LYS A 124 -6.43 -24.18 -5.16
N ARG A 125 -5.67 -23.68 -4.16
CA ARG A 125 -6.06 -23.58 -2.75
C ARG A 125 -6.55 -24.91 -2.16
N LEU A 126 -5.90 -26.02 -2.50
CA LEU A 126 -6.25 -27.35 -2.03
C LEU A 126 -5.37 -27.75 -0.84
N LYS A 127 -5.93 -28.47 0.14
CA LYS A 127 -5.20 -29.01 1.31
C LYS A 127 -4.53 -27.92 2.17
N THR A 128 -5.20 -26.78 2.33
CA THR A 128 -4.83 -25.73 3.28
C THR A 128 -4.79 -26.26 4.71
N ASN A 129 -3.81 -25.83 5.50
CA ASN A 129 -3.57 -26.31 6.87
C ASN A 129 -3.75 -25.23 7.95
N THR A 130 -4.08 -23.99 7.55
CA THR A 130 -4.34 -22.89 8.48
C THR A 130 -5.61 -22.14 8.10
N THR A 131 -6.35 -21.71 9.10
CA THR A 131 -7.51 -20.83 8.95
C THR A 131 -7.24 -19.51 9.65
N ILE A 132 -7.32 -18.41 8.90
CA ILE A 132 -7.21 -17.06 9.44
C ILE A 132 -8.62 -16.51 9.64
N THR A 133 -8.94 -16.04 10.85
CA THR A 133 -10.23 -15.45 11.17
C THR A 133 -10.10 -13.94 11.37
N ILE A 134 -11.00 -13.17 10.77
CA ILE A 134 -11.13 -11.71 10.94
C ILE A 134 -12.61 -11.41 11.16
N GLY A 135 -13.01 -11.20 12.41
CA GLY A 135 -14.41 -11.10 12.78
C GLY A 135 -15.18 -12.34 12.33
N GLU A 136 -16.20 -12.16 11.49
CA GLU A 136 -17.02 -13.25 10.94
C GLU A 136 -16.45 -13.88 9.66
N SER A 137 -15.38 -13.31 9.10
CA SER A 137 -14.77 -13.82 7.87
C SER A 137 -13.64 -14.78 8.16
N CYS A 138 -13.62 -15.92 7.46
CA CYS A 138 -12.55 -16.91 7.53
C CYS A 138 -11.83 -17.03 6.18
N LEU A 139 -10.51 -17.19 6.21
CA LEU A 139 -9.69 -17.47 5.04
C LEU A 139 -8.85 -18.72 5.27
N HIS A 140 -9.04 -19.75 4.45
CA HIS A 140 -8.18 -20.94 4.46
C HIS A 140 -6.94 -20.70 3.60
N ALA A 141 -5.77 -20.98 4.18
CA ALA A 141 -4.47 -20.69 3.59
C ALA A 141 -3.44 -21.78 3.90
N HIS A 142 -2.34 -21.78 3.14
CA HIS A 142 -1.17 -22.59 3.42
C HIS A 142 -0.24 -21.82 4.36
N LEU A 143 0.01 -22.35 5.56
CA LEU A 143 0.86 -21.71 6.55
C LEU A 143 2.25 -21.38 6.01
N ILE A 144 2.83 -22.33 5.26
CA ILE A 144 4.18 -22.19 4.71
C ILE A 144 4.28 -20.98 3.77
N VAL A 145 3.24 -20.70 2.98
CA VAL A 145 3.23 -19.54 2.07
C VAL A 145 3.22 -18.25 2.88
N LEU A 146 2.39 -18.18 3.93
CA LEU A 146 2.34 -17.01 4.80
C LEU A 146 3.70 -16.78 5.49
N GLN A 147 4.31 -17.84 6.01
CA GLN A 147 5.61 -17.80 6.69
C GLN A 147 6.78 -17.41 5.76
N CYS A 148 6.69 -17.70 4.46
CA CYS A 148 7.72 -17.26 3.52
C CYS A 148 7.81 -15.73 3.39
N TYR A 149 6.70 -15.02 3.62
CA TYR A 149 6.60 -13.58 3.33
C TYR A 149 6.31 -12.70 4.56
N SER A 150 5.65 -13.25 5.59
CA SER A 150 5.18 -12.49 6.74
C SER A 150 5.95 -12.85 8.00
N GLY A 151 6.66 -11.88 8.55
CA GLY A 151 7.33 -12.04 9.84
C GLY A 151 6.35 -12.37 10.97
N LEU A 152 5.10 -11.87 10.92
CA LEU A 152 4.06 -12.20 11.89
C LEU A 152 3.77 -13.70 11.95
N PHE A 153 3.59 -14.36 10.80
CA PHE A 153 3.33 -15.79 10.76
C PHE A 153 4.58 -16.64 11.05
N CYS A 154 5.79 -16.12 10.80
CA CYS A 154 7.03 -16.77 11.27
C CYS A 154 7.06 -16.89 12.80
N ASP A 155 6.77 -15.80 13.50
CA ASP A 155 6.88 -15.74 14.97
C ASP A 155 5.80 -16.57 15.67
N ILE A 156 4.63 -16.73 15.05
CA ILE A 156 3.54 -17.56 15.57
C ILE A 156 3.91 -19.07 15.57
N GLY A 157 4.79 -19.50 14.66
CA GLY A 157 5.23 -20.90 14.55
C GLY A 157 4.17 -21.87 14.00
N SER A 158 4.50 -23.16 13.96
CA SER A 158 3.67 -24.21 13.31
C SER A 158 2.58 -24.83 14.19
N ASN A 159 2.46 -24.41 15.47
CA ASN A 159 1.57 -25.07 16.43
C ASN A 159 0.12 -24.56 16.39
N THR A 160 -0.17 -23.47 15.67
CA THR A 160 -1.52 -22.88 15.61
C THR A 160 -2.16 -23.10 14.24
N LEU A 161 -3.23 -23.90 14.23
CA LEU A 161 -4.05 -24.15 13.03
C LEU A 161 -5.01 -22.99 12.73
N ASN A 162 -5.40 -22.24 13.76
CA ASN A 162 -6.30 -21.09 13.64
C ASN A 162 -5.61 -19.83 14.18
N VAL A 163 -5.61 -18.77 13.38
CA VAL A 163 -4.99 -17.48 13.74
C VAL A 163 -6.05 -16.39 13.61
N GLU A 164 -6.32 -15.69 14.70
CA GLU A 164 -7.26 -14.56 14.70
C GLU A 164 -6.50 -13.24 14.48
N LEU A 165 -6.96 -12.44 13.52
CA LEU A 165 -6.37 -11.14 13.22
C LEU A 165 -7.36 -10.00 13.54
N PRO A 166 -6.87 -8.85 14.02
CA PRO A 166 -7.73 -7.72 14.36
C PRO A 166 -8.28 -7.03 13.10
N ALA A 167 -9.61 -6.92 13.02
CA ALA A 167 -10.32 -6.26 11.91
C ALA A 167 -9.96 -4.77 11.75
N ASP A 168 -9.54 -4.12 12.83
CA ASP A 168 -9.09 -2.72 12.83
C ASP A 168 -7.83 -2.49 12.02
N TRP A 169 -6.99 -3.52 11.83
CA TRP A 169 -5.72 -3.42 11.10
C TRP A 169 -5.79 -4.14 9.75
N VAL A 170 -6.35 -5.33 9.72
CA VAL A 170 -6.42 -6.18 8.53
C VAL A 170 -7.87 -6.40 8.14
N THR A 171 -8.28 -5.92 6.97
CA THR A 171 -9.61 -6.21 6.43
C THR A 171 -9.60 -7.58 5.73
N PRO A 172 -10.74 -8.31 5.68
CA PRO A 172 -10.82 -9.58 4.95
C PRO A 172 -10.48 -9.42 3.46
N ARG A 173 -10.79 -8.26 2.87
CA ARG A 173 -10.44 -7.91 1.50
C ARG A 173 -8.93 -7.76 1.33
N ALA A 174 -8.27 -6.98 2.20
CA ALA A 174 -6.83 -6.79 2.15
C ALA A 174 -6.09 -8.13 2.32
N LEU A 175 -6.51 -8.97 3.27
CA LEU A 175 -5.90 -10.28 3.47
C LEU A 175 -5.99 -11.17 2.23
N ARG A 176 -7.15 -11.19 1.55
CA ARG A 176 -7.31 -11.93 0.28
C ARG A 176 -6.38 -11.42 -0.80
N LEU A 177 -6.29 -10.10 -0.99
CA LEU A 177 -5.41 -9.48 -1.97
C LEU A 177 -3.94 -9.78 -1.67
N ILE A 178 -3.54 -9.74 -0.40
CA ILE A 178 -2.19 -10.08 0.06
C ILE A 178 -1.88 -11.56 -0.21
N TYR A 179 -2.80 -12.47 0.11
CA TYR A 179 -2.57 -13.88 -0.12
C TYR A 179 -2.52 -14.23 -1.61
N GLU A 180 -3.34 -13.58 -2.43
CA GLU A 180 -3.25 -13.68 -3.90
C GLU A 180 -1.91 -13.15 -4.42
N TRP A 181 -1.44 -12.02 -3.88
CA TRP A 181 -0.14 -11.46 -4.18
C TRP A 181 1.01 -12.44 -3.85
N MET A 182 0.90 -13.23 -2.77
CA MET A 182 1.92 -14.23 -2.41
C MET A 182 1.99 -15.43 -3.36
N ILE A 183 0.87 -15.77 -4.02
CA ILE A 183 0.75 -17.00 -4.83
C ILE A 183 1.03 -16.76 -6.31
N VAL A 184 0.69 -15.55 -6.81
CA VAL A 184 0.82 -15.23 -8.23
C VAL A 184 2.25 -14.83 -8.57
N ASP A 185 2.75 -15.33 -9.69
CA ASP A 185 4.03 -14.90 -10.25
C ASP A 185 3.90 -13.49 -10.85
N GLY A 186 4.69 -12.53 -10.38
CA GLY A 186 4.65 -11.14 -10.85
C GLY A 186 3.37 -10.38 -10.47
N PRO A 187 3.02 -10.28 -9.18
CA PRO A 187 1.75 -9.73 -8.76
C PRO A 187 1.67 -8.21 -9.02
N ARG A 188 0.56 -7.77 -9.62
CA ARG A 188 0.28 -6.35 -9.89
C ARG A 188 -0.71 -5.82 -8.86
N LEU A 189 -0.33 -4.77 -8.16
CA LEU A 189 -1.22 -4.10 -7.22
C LEU A 189 -2.17 -3.16 -7.96
N SER A 190 -3.45 -3.23 -7.61
CA SER A 190 -4.43 -2.24 -8.04
C SER A 190 -4.35 -1.00 -7.17
N ARG A 191 -4.68 0.17 -7.73
CA ARG A 191 -4.86 1.41 -6.95
C ARG A 191 -5.97 1.24 -5.92
N LEU A 192 -7.03 0.50 -6.25
CA LEU A 192 -8.19 0.34 -5.37
C LEU A 192 -7.84 -0.55 -4.17
N GLY A 193 -7.87 0.00 -2.96
CA GLY A 193 -7.49 -0.73 -1.75
C GLY A 193 -5.99 -0.80 -1.50
N LEU A 194 -5.19 0.01 -2.20
CA LEU A 194 -3.73 0.03 -2.01
C LEU A 194 -3.36 0.41 -0.58
N LEU A 195 -4.06 1.36 0.05
CA LEU A 195 -3.79 1.76 1.43
C LEU A 195 -4.26 0.71 2.43
N GLU A 196 -5.39 0.04 2.17
CA GLU A 196 -5.82 -1.11 2.97
C GLU A 196 -4.75 -2.22 2.96
N VAL A 197 -4.22 -2.53 1.78
CA VAL A 197 -3.14 -3.51 1.60
C VAL A 197 -1.86 -3.06 2.29
N LEU A 198 -1.45 -1.80 2.14
CA LEU A 198 -0.26 -1.26 2.82
C LEU A 198 -0.40 -1.36 4.35
N ARG A 199 -1.55 -0.98 4.91
CA ARG A 199 -1.79 -1.07 6.35
C ARG A 199 -1.73 -2.51 6.84
N ALA A 200 -2.38 -3.42 6.12
CA ALA A 200 -2.37 -4.84 6.46
C ALA A 200 -0.98 -5.47 6.28
N ALA A 201 -0.23 -5.12 5.23
CA ALA A 201 1.13 -5.58 5.00
C ALA A 201 2.08 -5.15 6.11
N SER A 202 1.96 -3.89 6.56
CA SER A 202 2.72 -3.36 7.71
C SER A 202 2.42 -4.11 9.00
N PHE A 203 1.14 -4.38 9.28
CA PHE A 203 0.75 -5.18 10.45
C PHE A 203 1.29 -6.62 10.36
N LEU A 204 1.20 -7.24 9.19
CA LEU A 204 1.69 -8.60 8.94
C LEU A 204 3.24 -8.67 8.78
N ARG A 205 3.93 -7.53 8.76
CA ARG A 205 5.38 -7.41 8.52
C ARG A 205 5.81 -8.06 7.21
N ILE A 206 5.20 -7.65 6.09
CA ILE A 206 5.52 -8.13 4.73
C ILE A 206 6.29 -7.03 3.99
N VAL A 207 7.60 -6.98 4.22
CA VAL A 207 8.48 -5.88 3.78
C VAL A 207 8.50 -5.69 2.26
N GLN A 208 8.47 -6.78 1.50
CA GLN A 208 8.48 -6.73 0.03
C GLN A 208 7.22 -6.07 -0.52
N LEU A 209 6.07 -6.37 0.08
CA LEU A 209 4.79 -5.81 -0.32
C LEU A 209 4.67 -4.34 0.10
N GLU A 210 5.14 -3.97 1.30
CA GLU A 210 5.21 -2.57 1.73
C GLU A 210 6.03 -1.73 0.74
N ARG A 211 7.22 -2.21 0.36
CA ARG A 211 8.07 -1.53 -0.63
C ARG A 211 7.38 -1.37 -1.98
N GLN A 212 6.64 -2.40 -2.43
CA GLN A 212 5.90 -2.32 -3.69
C GLN A 212 4.76 -1.30 -3.60
N CYS A 213 4.01 -1.28 -2.48
CA CYS A 213 2.99 -0.28 -2.22
C CYS A 213 3.58 1.14 -2.26
N ASP A 214 4.70 1.38 -1.56
CA ASP A 214 5.37 2.68 -1.54
C ASP A 214 5.84 3.11 -2.93
N HIS A 215 6.36 2.17 -3.73
CA HIS A 215 6.73 2.45 -5.11
C HIS A 215 5.53 2.87 -5.97
N CYS A 216 4.40 2.15 -5.86
CA CYS A 216 3.15 2.50 -6.53
C CYS A 216 2.64 3.88 -6.09
N LEU A 217 2.72 4.19 -4.79
CA LEU A 217 2.35 5.49 -4.25
C LEU A 217 3.23 6.63 -4.78
N ALA A 218 4.51 6.36 -4.99
CA ALA A 218 5.45 7.36 -5.48
C ALA A 218 5.25 7.68 -6.97
N HIS A 219 5.05 6.67 -7.83
CA HIS A 219 5.16 6.81 -9.30
C HIS A 219 3.86 6.64 -10.09
N GLY A 220 2.79 6.09 -9.48
CA GLY A 220 1.58 5.65 -10.20
C GLY A 220 0.32 6.45 -9.95
N ILE A 221 0.40 7.68 -9.44
CA ILE A 221 -0.76 8.45 -8.97
C ILE A 221 -1.00 9.70 -9.83
N THR A 222 -2.15 9.73 -10.50
CA THR A 222 -2.73 10.91 -11.15
C THR A 222 -3.35 11.88 -10.14
N GLU A 223 -3.63 13.13 -10.52
CA GLU A 223 -4.11 14.16 -9.58
C GLU A 223 -5.42 13.77 -8.86
N GLU A 224 -6.40 13.25 -9.60
CA GLU A 224 -7.66 12.77 -9.05
C GLU A 224 -7.44 11.56 -8.12
N SER A 225 -6.52 10.66 -8.51
CA SER A 225 -6.15 9.51 -7.69
C SER A 225 -5.47 9.95 -6.38
N ALA A 226 -4.69 11.04 -6.40
CA ALA A 226 -4.04 11.57 -5.20
C ALA A 226 -5.05 12.07 -4.17
N VAL A 227 -6.10 12.76 -4.63
CA VAL A 227 -7.21 13.19 -3.76
C VAL A 227 -7.95 11.98 -3.21
N MET A 228 -8.33 11.04 -4.07
CA MET A 228 -9.05 9.84 -3.63
C MET A 228 -8.25 9.03 -2.61
N LEU A 229 -6.94 8.92 -2.80
CA LEU A 229 -6.04 8.25 -1.88
C LEU A 229 -5.93 8.98 -0.54
N TYR A 230 -5.90 10.31 -0.55
CA TYR A 230 -5.95 11.08 0.69
C TYR A 230 -7.27 10.87 1.45
N LEU A 231 -8.40 10.81 0.74
CA LEU A 231 -9.71 10.54 1.35
C LEU A 231 -9.78 9.11 1.92
N GLU A 232 -9.25 8.11 1.21
CA GLU A 232 -9.11 6.74 1.70
C GLU A 232 -8.22 6.69 2.96
N ALA A 233 -7.10 7.41 2.95
CA ALA A 233 -6.21 7.50 4.11
C ALA A 233 -6.94 8.05 5.35
N ARG A 234 -7.88 8.98 5.19
CA ARG A 234 -8.70 9.48 6.32
C ARG A 234 -9.62 8.41 6.89
N LEU A 235 -10.24 7.60 6.04
CA LEU A 235 -11.09 6.48 6.48
C LEU A 235 -10.26 5.45 7.26
N LEU A 236 -9.02 5.21 6.83
CA LEU A 236 -8.09 4.27 7.45
C LEU A 236 -7.27 4.85 8.62
N ARG A 237 -7.47 6.13 8.97
CA ARG A 237 -6.70 6.87 10.00
C ARG A 237 -5.19 6.98 9.73
N MET A 238 -4.83 7.06 8.45
CA MET A 238 -3.47 7.20 7.92
C MET A 238 -3.22 8.59 7.30
N GLU A 239 -4.10 9.57 7.55
CA GLU A 239 -4.08 10.87 6.86
C GLU A 239 -2.80 11.68 7.13
N ARG A 240 -2.14 11.47 8.26
CA ARG A 240 -0.87 12.16 8.59
C ARG A 240 0.25 11.76 7.64
N ALA A 241 0.35 10.47 7.31
CA ALA A 241 1.37 9.93 6.42
C ALA A 241 1.11 10.34 4.95
N HIS A 242 -0.16 10.37 4.54
CA HIS A 242 -0.53 10.61 3.15
C HIS A 242 -1.04 12.04 2.86
N ARG A 243 -0.89 13.00 3.79
CA ARG A 243 -1.30 14.40 3.54
C ARG A 243 -0.60 15.04 2.35
N SER A 244 0.66 14.67 2.09
CA SER A 244 1.47 15.21 0.99
C SER A 244 0.90 14.89 -0.39
N GLN A 245 -0.01 13.92 -0.49
CA GLN A 245 -0.71 13.61 -1.74
C GLN A 245 -1.52 14.81 -2.26
N LEU A 246 -2.02 15.67 -1.35
CA LEU A 246 -2.70 16.91 -1.74
C LEU A 246 -1.79 17.91 -2.45
N GLN A 247 -0.47 17.83 -2.28
CA GLN A 247 0.47 18.71 -2.99
C GLN A 247 0.60 18.34 -4.48
N ARG A 248 0.15 17.14 -4.87
CA ARG A 248 0.13 16.69 -6.27
C ARG A 248 -1.08 17.22 -7.03
N VAL A 249 -2.04 17.84 -6.35
CA VAL A 249 -3.22 18.43 -6.97
C VAL A 249 -2.80 19.71 -7.69
N GLY A 250 -3.04 19.73 -9.01
CA GLY A 250 -2.78 20.84 -9.91
C GLY A 250 -4.07 21.29 -10.58
N ARG A 251 -4.31 20.80 -11.80
CA ARG A 251 -5.50 21.06 -12.62
C ARG A 251 -6.81 20.58 -11.98
N PHE A 252 -6.75 19.55 -11.15
CA PHE A 252 -7.92 19.02 -10.45
C PHE A 252 -8.38 19.90 -9.27
N PHE A 253 -7.64 20.96 -8.93
CA PHE A 253 -7.93 21.81 -7.76
C PHE A 253 -9.36 22.38 -7.76
N LEU A 254 -9.77 23.08 -8.83
CA LEU A 254 -11.10 23.71 -8.87
C LEU A 254 -12.24 22.68 -8.93
N THR A 255 -11.99 21.51 -9.56
CA THR A 255 -12.92 20.37 -9.52
C THR A 255 -13.09 19.84 -8.09
N LEU A 256 -12.00 19.72 -7.34
CA LEU A 256 -12.06 19.40 -5.90
C LEU A 256 -12.80 20.49 -5.12
N VAL A 257 -12.50 21.78 -5.36
CA VAL A 257 -13.20 22.89 -4.71
C VAL A 257 -14.71 22.86 -4.97
N ALA A 258 -15.15 22.39 -6.14
CA ALA A 258 -16.56 22.24 -6.46
C ALA A 258 -17.24 21.12 -5.65
N SER A 259 -16.48 20.18 -5.09
CA SER A 259 -17.01 18.97 -4.45
C SER A 259 -17.44 19.17 -2.99
N GLN A 260 -18.11 18.16 -2.42
CA GLN A 260 -18.47 18.14 -1.00
C GLN A 260 -17.26 17.73 -0.13
N GLU A 261 -16.39 16.87 -0.66
CA GLU A 261 -15.18 16.37 -0.01
C GLU A 261 -14.25 17.52 0.38
N PHE A 262 -14.14 18.55 -0.46
CA PHE A 262 -13.40 19.77 -0.13
C PHE A 262 -13.93 20.46 1.13
N LEU A 263 -15.24 20.57 1.29
CA LEU A 263 -15.86 21.18 2.48
C LEU A 263 -15.58 20.39 3.76
N GLN A 264 -15.39 19.08 3.62
CA GLN A 264 -15.10 18.15 4.70
C GLN A 264 -13.60 18.01 5.01
N LEU A 265 -12.72 18.71 4.28
CA LEU A 265 -11.28 18.68 4.55
C LEU A 265 -10.96 19.32 5.91
N PRO A 266 -10.05 18.71 6.71
CA PRO A 266 -9.56 19.33 7.94
C PRO A 266 -8.63 20.51 7.61
N LEU A 267 -8.57 21.48 8.52
CA LEU A 267 -7.80 22.72 8.34
C LEU A 267 -6.35 22.47 7.87
N ARG A 268 -5.64 21.53 8.51
CA ARG A 268 -4.23 21.24 8.18
C ARG A 268 -4.04 20.77 6.73
N ALA A 269 -4.99 20.01 6.21
CA ALA A 269 -4.97 19.51 4.84
C ALA A 269 -5.29 20.64 3.85
N LEU A 270 -6.27 21.47 4.20
CA LEU A 270 -6.62 22.65 3.40
C LEU A 270 -5.46 23.66 3.32
N LEU A 271 -4.77 23.94 4.43
CA LEU A 271 -3.59 24.81 4.43
C LEU A 271 -2.49 24.27 3.53
N LEU A 272 -2.25 22.96 3.54
CA LEU A 272 -1.26 22.31 2.67
C LEU A 272 -1.63 22.45 1.19
N LEU A 273 -2.91 22.28 0.86
CA LEU A 273 -3.44 22.43 -0.50
C LEU A 273 -3.34 23.90 -0.97
N LEU A 274 -3.85 24.85 -0.19
CA LEU A 274 -3.90 26.27 -0.58
C LEU A 274 -2.53 26.95 -0.55
N SER A 275 -1.55 26.44 0.22
CA SER A 275 -0.18 26.96 0.20
C SER A 275 0.64 26.45 -0.98
N SER A 276 0.22 25.38 -1.65
CA SER A 276 0.95 24.75 -2.76
C SER A 276 1.05 25.68 -3.98
N ASN A 277 2.27 25.84 -4.50
CA ASN A 277 2.49 26.53 -5.78
C ASN A 277 1.95 25.76 -6.99
N GLY A 278 1.74 24.45 -6.83
CA GLY A 278 1.37 23.56 -7.93
C GLY A 278 -0.10 23.60 -8.31
N ILE A 279 -1.00 24.14 -7.46
CA ILE A 279 -2.43 24.21 -7.78
C ILE A 279 -2.65 25.11 -9.01
N CYS A 280 -3.56 24.68 -9.86
CA CYS A 280 -3.91 25.41 -11.07
C CYS A 280 -5.17 26.25 -10.84
N VAL A 281 -5.07 27.55 -11.15
CA VAL A 281 -6.18 28.51 -11.02
C VAL A 281 -6.18 29.47 -12.21
N ASN A 282 -7.34 30.04 -12.52
CA ASN A 282 -7.52 31.13 -13.47
C ASN A 282 -7.15 32.49 -12.84
N SER A 283 -7.48 32.67 -11.56
CA SER A 283 -7.20 33.89 -10.78
C SER A 283 -6.74 33.48 -9.38
N GLU A 284 -5.76 34.17 -8.78
CA GLU A 284 -5.46 33.98 -7.35
C GLU A 284 -6.68 34.32 -6.48
N LEU A 285 -7.63 35.10 -7.02
CA LEU A 285 -8.91 35.34 -6.39
C LEU A 285 -9.72 34.05 -6.20
N GLU A 286 -9.61 33.05 -7.07
CA GLU A 286 -10.29 31.75 -6.88
C GLU A 286 -9.79 31.02 -5.64
N VAL A 287 -8.50 31.16 -5.27
CA VAL A 287 -7.95 30.60 -4.03
C VAL A 287 -8.62 31.23 -2.81
N PHE A 288 -8.78 32.56 -2.84
CA PHE A 288 -9.53 33.28 -1.80
C PHE A 288 -11.00 32.84 -1.74
N MET A 289 -11.69 32.77 -2.88
CA MET A 289 -13.09 32.34 -2.92
C MET A 289 -13.26 30.88 -2.49
N SER A 290 -12.28 30.02 -2.76
CA SER A 290 -12.24 28.64 -2.26
C SER A 290 -12.13 28.60 -0.72
N ALA A 291 -11.27 29.44 -0.13
CA ALA A 291 -11.17 29.57 1.32
C ALA A 291 -12.47 30.10 1.94
N VAL A 292 -13.09 31.10 1.31
CA VAL A 292 -14.41 31.64 1.69
C VAL A 292 -15.47 30.54 1.67
N ARG A 293 -15.54 29.74 0.59
CA ARG A 293 -16.46 28.60 0.48
C ARG A 293 -16.29 27.61 1.64
N TRP A 294 -15.04 27.23 1.96
CA TRP A 294 -14.77 26.32 3.08
C TRP A 294 -15.12 26.92 4.45
N LEU A 295 -14.79 28.19 4.68
CA LEU A 295 -15.10 28.89 5.93
C LEU A 295 -16.60 28.95 6.18
N ASN A 296 -17.38 29.24 5.13
CA ASN A 296 -18.84 29.40 5.22
C ASN A 296 -19.59 28.11 5.54
N PHE A 297 -19.05 26.93 5.20
CA PHE A 297 -19.70 25.65 5.46
C PHE A 297 -19.96 25.36 6.95
N ASP A 298 -19.07 25.79 7.84
CA ASP A 298 -19.27 25.72 9.30
C ASP A 298 -18.67 26.98 9.96
N TRP A 299 -19.21 28.14 9.58
CA TRP A 299 -18.72 29.46 9.99
C TRP A 299 -18.46 29.60 11.50
N PRO A 300 -19.40 29.21 12.40
CA PRO A 300 -19.20 29.42 13.84
C PRO A 300 -17.93 28.73 14.37
N LYS A 301 -17.61 27.53 13.86
CA LYS A 301 -16.42 26.77 14.28
C LYS A 301 -15.17 27.17 13.49
N ARG A 302 -15.32 27.61 12.24
CA ARG A 302 -14.20 27.86 11.32
C ARG A 302 -13.70 29.29 11.33
N ARG A 303 -14.45 30.26 11.87
CA ARG A 303 -14.05 31.68 11.94
C ARG A 303 -12.69 31.93 12.59
N LEU A 304 -12.29 31.10 13.56
CA LEU A 304 -11.00 31.21 14.24
C LEU A 304 -9.80 30.90 13.32
N ASN A 305 -10.05 30.26 12.17
CA ASN A 305 -9.02 29.83 11.24
C ASN A 305 -8.82 30.81 10.08
N VAL A 306 -9.55 31.93 10.04
CA VAL A 306 -9.52 32.91 8.94
C VAL A 306 -8.09 33.41 8.71
N ALA A 307 -7.41 33.90 9.75
CA ALA A 307 -6.04 34.41 9.64
C ALA A 307 -5.08 33.40 8.97
N GLN A 308 -5.15 32.12 9.34
CA GLN A 308 -4.30 31.07 8.78
C GLN A 308 -4.61 30.80 7.31
N LEU A 309 -5.88 30.77 6.92
CA LEU A 309 -6.29 30.51 5.53
C LEU A 309 -5.96 31.68 4.61
N ILE A 310 -6.21 32.90 5.06
CA ILE A 310 -5.96 34.11 4.28
C ILE A 310 -4.46 34.34 4.08
N ALA A 311 -3.61 33.86 5.00
CA ALA A 311 -2.17 33.84 4.81
C ALA A 311 -1.70 32.96 3.62
N CYS A 312 -2.51 32.01 3.17
CA CYS A 312 -2.20 31.19 1.99
C CYS A 312 -2.53 31.90 0.66
N VAL A 313 -3.28 33.00 0.68
CA VAL A 313 -3.72 33.74 -0.50
C VAL A 313 -2.70 34.82 -0.86
N ARG A 314 -2.31 34.89 -2.13
CA ARG A 314 -1.30 35.83 -2.63
C ARG A 314 -1.96 37.06 -3.25
N PHE A 315 -2.58 37.92 -2.44
CA PHE A 315 -3.27 39.12 -2.96
C PHE A 315 -2.40 40.01 -3.85
N ALA A 316 -1.08 40.00 -3.65
CA ALA A 316 -0.10 40.65 -4.52
C ALA A 316 -0.09 40.18 -6.00
N LEU A 317 -0.75 39.05 -6.32
CA LEU A 317 -0.96 38.51 -7.66
C LEU A 317 -2.37 38.74 -8.21
N VAL A 318 -3.26 39.40 -7.44
CA VAL A 318 -4.61 39.76 -7.88
C VAL A 318 -4.57 41.17 -8.48
N PRO A 319 -5.24 41.42 -9.62
CA PRO A 319 -5.30 42.77 -10.20
C PRO A 319 -5.82 43.82 -9.19
N PRO A 320 -5.23 45.03 -9.13
CA PRO A 320 -5.59 46.03 -8.12
C PRO A 320 -7.06 46.47 -8.19
N TRP A 321 -7.63 46.52 -9.40
CA TRP A 321 -9.05 46.85 -9.56
C TRP A 321 -9.98 45.79 -8.96
N LEU A 322 -9.64 44.49 -9.02
CA LEU A 322 -10.34 43.41 -8.32
C LEU A 322 -10.28 43.62 -6.80
N LEU A 323 -9.08 43.92 -6.28
CA LEU A 323 -8.86 44.12 -4.85
C LEU A 323 -9.64 45.31 -4.30
N ILE A 324 -9.66 46.43 -5.03
CA ILE A 324 -10.42 47.63 -4.65
C ILE A 324 -11.92 47.32 -4.63
N ARG A 325 -12.44 46.57 -5.61
CA ARG A 325 -13.84 46.15 -5.61
C ARG A 325 -14.18 45.20 -4.46
N LEU A 326 -13.28 44.27 -4.13
CA LEU A 326 -13.47 43.39 -2.97
C LEU A 326 -13.48 44.19 -1.66
N HIS A 327 -12.65 45.23 -1.58
CA HIS A 327 -12.65 46.16 -0.45
C HIS A 327 -13.94 46.99 -0.37
N ASP A 328 -14.62 47.22 -1.50
CA ASP A 328 -15.88 47.95 -1.51
C ASP A 328 -16.95 47.22 -0.69
N ARG A 329 -17.44 47.90 0.36
CA ARG A 329 -18.36 47.36 1.37
C ARG A 329 -19.77 47.07 0.84
N GLN A 330 -19.99 47.33 -0.44
CA GLN A 330 -21.25 47.13 -1.16
C GLN A 330 -21.45 45.70 -1.68
N SER A 331 -20.58 44.74 -1.35
CA SER A 331 -20.82 43.34 -1.71
C SER A 331 -22.18 42.85 -1.19
N GLN A 332 -23.01 42.34 -2.11
CA GLN A 332 -24.35 41.81 -1.83
C GLN A 332 -24.30 40.47 -1.08
N TYR A 333 -23.16 39.76 -1.13
CA TYR A 333 -22.98 38.45 -0.49
C TYR A 333 -22.57 38.61 0.97
N VAL A 334 -23.51 38.34 1.88
CA VAL A 334 -23.31 38.40 3.33
C VAL A 334 -22.15 37.49 3.77
N GLU A 335 -22.03 36.33 3.12
CA GLU A 335 -20.98 35.32 3.28
C GLU A 335 -19.58 35.88 3.08
N LEU A 336 -19.42 36.69 2.03
CA LEU A 336 -18.15 37.29 1.66
C LEU A 336 -17.87 38.52 2.52
N LYS A 337 -18.90 39.36 2.70
CA LYS A 337 -18.83 40.59 3.48
C LYS A 337 -18.32 40.34 4.90
N ARG A 338 -18.85 39.34 5.61
CA ARG A 338 -18.42 39.01 6.98
C ARG A 338 -16.94 38.63 7.10
N ILE A 339 -16.35 38.07 6.05
CA ILE A 339 -14.94 37.67 6.02
C ILE A 339 -14.07 38.88 5.69
N ILE A 340 -14.44 39.65 4.67
CA ILE A 340 -13.70 40.84 4.25
C ILE A 340 -13.70 41.92 5.34
N THR A 341 -14.74 42.01 6.17
CA THR A 341 -14.78 42.98 7.28
C THR A 341 -13.80 42.68 8.42
N LEU A 342 -13.19 41.49 8.45
CA LEU A 342 -12.23 41.12 9.50
C LEU A 342 -10.91 41.90 9.30
N PRO A 343 -10.31 42.42 10.38
CA PRO A 343 -9.14 43.30 10.28
C PRO A 343 -7.93 42.60 9.64
N GLU A 344 -7.75 41.31 9.94
CA GLU A 344 -6.69 40.47 9.38
C GLU A 344 -6.80 40.34 7.86
N VAL A 345 -8.03 40.30 7.34
CA VAL A 345 -8.30 40.19 5.90
C VAL A 345 -8.14 41.53 5.21
N LEU A 346 -8.66 42.60 5.83
CA LEU A 346 -8.49 43.97 5.34
C LEU A 346 -7.00 44.34 5.21
N GLN A 347 -6.19 43.99 6.23
CA GLN A 347 -4.76 44.23 6.18
C GLN A 347 -4.11 43.53 4.98
N ARG A 348 -4.42 42.24 4.76
CA ARG A 348 -3.89 41.48 3.62
C ARG A 348 -4.34 42.03 2.26
N LEU A 349 -5.57 42.54 2.17
CA LEU A 349 -6.06 43.24 0.98
C LEU A 349 -5.29 44.55 0.75
N HIS A 350 -5.09 45.37 1.78
CA HIS A 350 -4.32 46.60 1.68
C HIS A 350 -2.86 46.35 1.28
N ASP A 351 -2.21 45.33 1.85
CA ASP A 351 -0.86 44.92 1.47
C ASP A 351 -0.80 44.51 -0.01
N GLY A 352 -1.81 43.76 -0.49
CA GLY A 352 -1.95 43.39 -1.90
C GLY A 352 -2.13 44.60 -2.82
N ILE A 353 -3.00 45.55 -2.44
CA ILE A 353 -3.22 46.81 -3.18
C ILE A 353 -1.93 47.63 -3.22
N GLY A 354 -1.24 47.76 -2.09
CA GLY A 354 0.03 48.48 -2.00
C GLY A 354 1.10 47.88 -2.90
N TYR A 355 1.28 46.55 -2.85
CA TYR A 355 2.23 45.84 -3.69
C TYR A 355 1.92 46.00 -5.19
N THR A 356 0.67 45.77 -5.58
CA THR A 356 0.24 45.80 -6.99
C THR A 356 0.28 47.21 -7.56
N THR A 357 -0.13 48.22 -6.80
CA THR A 357 -0.03 49.63 -7.20
C THR A 357 1.43 50.04 -7.35
N THR A 358 2.28 49.67 -6.39
CA THR A 358 3.74 49.90 -6.48
C THR A 358 4.30 49.26 -7.74
N ARG A 359 3.97 48.00 -8.02
CA ARG A 359 4.39 47.29 -9.23
C ARG A 359 3.97 48.01 -10.51
N LEU A 360 2.75 48.57 -10.55
CA LEU A 360 2.27 49.36 -11.68
C LEU A 360 3.02 50.69 -11.84
N CYS A 361 3.37 51.37 -10.73
CA CYS A 361 4.11 52.64 -10.77
C CYS A 361 5.49 52.53 -11.45
N TYR A 362 6.16 51.39 -11.31
CA TYR A 362 7.46 51.15 -11.98
C TYR A 362 7.32 50.67 -13.44
N GLY A 363 6.10 50.29 -13.87
CA GLY A 363 5.83 49.89 -15.25
C GLY A 363 6.76 48.79 -15.78
N ALA A 364 7.51 49.11 -16.84
CA ALA A 364 8.46 48.18 -17.48
C ALA A 364 9.83 48.12 -16.77
N ASP A 365 10.14 49.06 -15.88
CA ASP A 365 11.42 49.13 -15.17
C ASP A 365 11.47 48.11 -14.02
N ARG A 366 11.89 46.89 -14.36
CA ARG A 366 11.98 45.78 -13.41
C ARG A 366 13.10 45.99 -12.40
N ASP A 367 14.19 46.65 -12.77
CA ASP A 367 15.36 46.81 -11.92
C ASP A 367 15.10 47.82 -10.81
N ALA A 368 14.46 48.95 -11.15
CA ALA A 368 14.03 49.93 -10.15
C ALA A 368 13.00 49.33 -9.18
N PHE A 369 12.10 48.47 -9.67
CA PHE A 369 11.16 47.74 -8.81
C PHE A 369 11.86 46.75 -7.88
N LEU A 370 12.82 45.96 -8.36
CA LEU A 370 13.58 45.02 -7.53
C LEU A 370 14.38 45.75 -6.43
N GLN A 371 15.03 46.86 -6.75
CA GLN A 371 15.71 47.68 -5.74
C GLN A 371 14.73 48.26 -4.71
N HIS A 372 13.52 48.62 -5.12
CA HIS A 372 12.48 49.05 -4.19
C HIS A 372 12.07 47.91 -3.24
N LEU A 373 11.94 46.67 -3.75
CA LEU A 373 11.67 45.50 -2.92
C LEU A 373 12.78 45.25 -1.89
N GLU A 374 14.05 45.35 -2.31
CA GLU A 374 15.20 45.21 -1.41
C GLU A 374 15.20 46.27 -0.30
N ARG A 375 14.95 47.54 -0.65
CA ARG A 375 14.89 48.65 0.32
C ARG A 375 13.74 48.52 1.31
N THR A 376 12.61 47.96 0.89
CA THR A 376 11.41 47.80 1.72
C THR A 376 11.34 46.45 2.43
N GLY A 377 12.25 45.51 2.12
CA GLY A 377 12.23 44.14 2.63
C GLY A 377 11.06 43.30 2.10
N MET A 378 10.33 43.76 1.09
CA MET A 378 9.23 43.02 0.50
C MET A 378 9.75 41.88 -0.39
N GLN A 379 9.12 40.71 -0.32
CA GLN A 379 9.46 39.57 -1.17
C GLN A 379 8.46 39.44 -2.31
N PRO A 380 8.92 39.20 -3.56
CA PRO A 380 8.02 38.96 -4.67
C PRO A 380 7.23 37.65 -4.43
N PRO A 381 5.90 37.66 -4.57
CA PRO A 381 5.10 36.46 -4.38
C PRO A 381 5.44 35.44 -5.47
N GLN A 382 5.58 34.17 -5.08
CA GLN A 382 5.74 33.08 -6.03
C GLN A 382 4.45 32.91 -6.83
N GLN A 383 4.55 32.74 -8.15
CA GLN A 383 3.38 32.49 -8.99
C GLN A 383 2.88 31.05 -8.86
N ARG A 384 1.59 30.85 -9.16
CA ARG A 384 0.98 29.52 -9.31
C ARG A 384 0.91 29.15 -10.79
N SER A 385 0.52 27.91 -11.06
CA SER A 385 0.20 27.45 -12.40
C SER A 385 -1.10 28.11 -12.88
N TRP A 386 -1.00 28.99 -13.87
CA TRP A 386 -2.17 29.64 -14.45
C TRP A 386 -2.79 28.76 -15.54
N ILE A 387 -4.08 28.52 -15.45
CA ILE A 387 -4.86 27.77 -16.44
C ILE A 387 -5.93 28.64 -17.10
N TYR A 388 -6.35 28.24 -18.28
CA TYR A 388 -7.46 28.81 -19.02
C TYR A 388 -8.55 27.77 -19.25
N ASP A 389 -9.80 28.15 -18.94
CA ASP A 389 -11.00 27.38 -19.21
C ASP A 389 -11.97 28.22 -20.04
N GLY A 390 -12.33 27.74 -21.23
CA GLY A 390 -13.30 28.41 -22.11
C GLY A 390 -14.73 28.43 -21.57
N GLN A 391 -15.06 27.64 -20.53
CA GLN A 391 -16.35 27.68 -19.84
C GLN A 391 -16.36 28.60 -18.61
N CYS A 392 -15.20 29.17 -18.24
CA CYS A 392 -15.11 30.17 -17.19
C CYS A 392 -15.53 31.54 -17.75
N CYS A 393 -16.60 32.11 -17.20
CA CYS A 393 -17.18 33.35 -17.73
C CYS A 393 -16.34 34.59 -17.37
N TYR A 394 -15.79 34.64 -16.15
CA TYR A 394 -14.99 35.77 -15.66
C TYR A 394 -13.50 35.69 -16.03
N HIS A 395 -13.04 34.61 -16.68
CA HIS A 395 -11.64 34.50 -17.11
C HIS A 395 -11.52 34.73 -18.61
N HIS A 396 -10.95 35.87 -18.95
CA HIS A 396 -10.57 36.20 -20.32
C HIS A 396 -9.04 36.21 -20.47
N ARG A 397 -8.55 35.97 -21.69
CA ARG A 397 -7.11 36.05 -21.99
C ARG A 397 -6.61 37.49 -21.91
N LEU A 398 -5.31 37.66 -21.71
CA LEU A 398 -4.60 38.94 -21.48
C LEU A 398 -4.95 40.06 -22.48
N HIS A 399 -5.35 39.71 -23.71
CA HIS A 399 -5.69 40.66 -24.78
C HIS A 399 -7.20 40.83 -25.03
N CYS A 400 -8.09 40.23 -24.24
CA CYS A 400 -9.54 40.44 -24.43
C CYS A 400 -10.01 41.76 -23.78
N HIS A 401 -10.85 42.50 -24.51
CA HIS A 401 -11.41 43.78 -24.09
C HIS A 401 -12.70 43.65 -23.27
N ILE A 402 -13.24 42.43 -23.14
CA ILE A 402 -14.41 42.14 -22.32
C ILE A 402 -13.92 41.90 -20.89
N ALA A 403 -14.34 42.77 -19.97
CA ALA A 403 -14.13 42.62 -18.55
C ALA A 403 -15.43 42.16 -17.92
N GLU A 404 -15.72 40.84 -17.95
CA GLU A 404 -16.77 40.31 -17.09
C GLU A 404 -16.39 40.47 -15.62
N GLU A 405 -17.39 40.73 -14.78
CA GLU A 405 -17.18 40.99 -13.36
C GLU A 405 -16.92 39.68 -12.60
N PHE A 406 -15.73 39.55 -12.01
CA PHE A 406 -15.45 38.48 -11.06
C PHE A 406 -16.15 38.79 -9.72
N THR A 407 -17.27 38.11 -9.47
CA THR A 407 -17.99 38.11 -8.18
C THR A 407 -18.04 36.71 -7.56
N TYR A 408 -18.43 36.62 -6.27
CA TYR A 408 -18.62 35.31 -5.62
C TYR A 408 -19.71 34.47 -6.29
N ASP A 409 -20.75 35.08 -6.86
CA ASP A 409 -21.79 34.39 -7.64
C ASP A 409 -21.22 33.71 -8.88
N THR A 410 -20.48 34.48 -9.66
CA THR A 410 -19.87 33.98 -10.91
C THR A 410 -18.90 32.85 -10.62
N PHE A 411 -18.19 32.91 -9.48
CA PHE A 411 -17.36 31.82 -8.99
C PHE A 411 -18.20 30.56 -8.65
N LEU A 412 -19.30 30.69 -7.91
CA LEU A 412 -20.18 29.56 -7.62
C LEU A 412 -20.82 28.97 -8.88
N ASN A 413 -21.23 29.82 -9.83
CA ASN A 413 -21.76 29.39 -11.13
C ASN A 413 -20.72 28.60 -11.93
N TYR A 414 -19.45 29.02 -11.88
CA TYR A 414 -18.36 28.27 -12.48
C TYR A 414 -18.13 26.92 -11.79
N LEU A 415 -18.16 26.85 -10.46
CA LEU A 415 -18.09 25.55 -9.75
C LEU A 415 -19.25 24.63 -10.13
N ASN A 416 -20.47 25.17 -10.25
CA ASN A 416 -21.65 24.43 -10.72
C ASN A 416 -21.48 23.95 -12.16
N CYS A 417 -20.83 24.74 -13.02
CA CYS A 417 -20.46 24.31 -14.37
C CYS A 417 -19.51 23.11 -14.32
N LEU A 418 -18.44 23.18 -13.53
CA LEU A 418 -17.47 22.09 -13.36
C LEU A 418 -18.13 20.78 -12.87
N GLN A 419 -19.11 20.87 -11.97
CA GLN A 419 -19.85 19.68 -11.50
C GLN A 419 -20.66 18.98 -12.60
N ARG A 420 -21.07 19.69 -13.65
CA ARG A 420 -21.86 19.16 -14.77
C ARG A 420 -21.00 18.61 -15.90
N GLN A 421 -19.70 18.85 -15.86
CA GLN A 421 -18.78 18.37 -16.90
C GLN A 421 -18.51 16.87 -16.76
N HIS A 422 -17.94 16.29 -17.82
CA HIS A 422 -17.49 14.89 -17.82
C HIS A 422 -16.31 14.69 -16.86
N MET A 423 -16.10 13.44 -16.41
CA MET A 423 -15.12 13.07 -15.37
C MET A 423 -13.68 13.57 -15.62
N ASN A 424 -13.25 13.61 -16.89
CA ASN A 424 -11.89 13.98 -17.29
C ASN A 424 -11.76 15.44 -17.76
N TYR A 425 -12.78 16.27 -17.55
CA TYR A 425 -12.80 17.66 -18.04
C TYR A 425 -11.61 18.49 -17.56
N TRP A 426 -11.16 18.29 -16.33
CA TRP A 426 -9.99 18.97 -15.79
C TRP A 426 -8.69 18.72 -16.59
N GLN A 427 -8.63 17.64 -17.39
CA GLN A 427 -7.49 17.37 -18.28
C GLN A 427 -7.50 18.26 -19.53
N THR A 428 -8.65 18.82 -19.91
CA THR A 428 -8.79 19.71 -21.07
C THR A 428 -8.41 21.17 -20.76
N LEU A 429 -8.09 21.47 -19.50
CA LEU A 429 -7.67 22.80 -19.07
C LEU A 429 -6.30 23.15 -19.68
N GLU A 430 -6.26 24.26 -20.41
CA GLU A 430 -5.06 24.73 -21.11
C GLU A 430 -4.19 25.56 -20.17
N PRO A 431 -2.85 25.56 -20.32
CA PRO A 431 -2.03 26.59 -19.69
C PRO A 431 -2.37 27.95 -20.29
N VAL A 432 -2.24 29.03 -19.51
CA VAL A 432 -2.59 30.40 -19.97
C VAL A 432 -1.84 30.81 -21.25
N ASP A 433 -0.63 30.31 -21.47
CA ASP A 433 0.20 30.63 -22.64
C ASP A 433 -0.10 29.78 -23.89
N ALA A 434 -1.07 28.86 -23.85
CA ALA A 434 -1.30 27.90 -24.94
C ALA A 434 -1.81 28.53 -26.24
N SER A 435 -2.49 29.68 -26.18
CA SER A 435 -3.14 30.31 -27.33
C SER A 435 -3.54 31.76 -27.02
N GLU A 436 -3.69 32.61 -28.04
CA GLU A 436 -4.05 34.03 -27.87
C GLU A 436 -5.56 34.31 -28.00
N LEU A 437 -6.33 33.35 -28.53
CA LEU A 437 -7.75 33.52 -28.88
C LEU A 437 -8.72 33.20 -27.73
N CYS A 438 -9.47 34.19 -27.25
CA CYS A 438 -10.53 33.96 -26.26
C CYS A 438 -11.85 33.52 -26.92
N LEU A 439 -12.24 32.25 -26.74
CA LEU A 439 -13.43 31.65 -27.37
C LEU A 439 -14.76 32.24 -26.88
N SER A 440 -14.82 32.68 -25.61
CA SER A 440 -15.99 33.39 -25.05
C SER A 440 -16.20 34.73 -25.74
N CYS A 441 -15.09 35.44 -26.04
CA CYS A 441 -15.12 36.73 -26.74
C CYS A 441 -15.53 36.58 -28.23
N GLN A 442 -15.21 35.45 -28.89
CA GLN A 442 -15.69 35.18 -30.26
C GLN A 442 -17.21 35.00 -30.33
N LYS A 443 -17.83 34.33 -29.34
CA LYS A 443 -19.28 34.12 -29.30
C LYS A 443 -20.05 35.44 -29.16
N GLU A 444 -19.54 36.39 -28.38
CA GLU A 444 -20.11 37.74 -28.27
C GLU A 444 -19.90 38.57 -29.53
N GLN A 445 -18.71 38.51 -30.16
CA GLN A 445 -18.48 39.17 -31.46
C GLN A 445 -19.44 38.66 -32.54
N THR A 446 -19.68 37.35 -32.64
CA THR A 446 -20.67 36.80 -33.59
C THR A 446 -22.10 37.23 -33.28
N LYS A 447 -22.47 37.42 -32.01
CA LYS A 447 -23.79 37.96 -31.64
C LYS A 447 -23.92 39.44 -32.00
N SER A 448 -22.86 40.23 -31.82
CA SER A 448 -22.85 41.66 -32.16
C SER A 448 -22.82 41.95 -33.67
N ILE A 449 -22.37 40.99 -34.49
CA ILE A 449 -22.37 41.09 -35.96
C ILE A 449 -23.70 40.60 -36.55
N GLN A 450 -24.50 39.85 -35.78
CA GLN A 450 -25.81 39.33 -36.18
C GLN A 450 -27.01 40.13 -35.64
N SER A 451 -26.76 41.14 -34.81
CA SER A 451 -27.71 42.16 -34.34
C SER A 451 -27.50 43.46 -35.08
#